data_AF-A0AAE4MHQ2-F1
#
_entry.id   AF-A0AAE4MHQ2-F1
#
_cell.length_a   1.000
_cell.length_b   1.000
_cell.length_c   1.000
_cell.angle_alpha   90.00
_cell.angle_beta   90.00
_cell.angle_gamma   90.00
#
_symmetry.space_group_name_H-M   'P 1'
#
loop_
_entity.id
_entity.type
_entity.pdbx_description
1 polymer ?
#
loop_
_entity_poly.entity_id
_entity_poly.type
_entity_poly.pdbx_seq_one_letter_code
_entity_poly.pdbx_strand_id
1 'polypeptide(L)'
;MSASKSRNKEKIAKRENESKAVQIKKSQKMSQTIRKKSVTIKAKDFISMCFADSDADAIKTEINRALDEYERVTIDFSELGHFTTYFFNRAFTDRLEQMPVEEYDARIFAENLPQAGMSAYELAYMNAVEYFSLPPEGREAWNRACEKVNEEMGWI
;
A
#
# COMPACT_ATOMS: atom_id res chain seq x y z
N MET A 1 -45.92 7.97 34.76
CA MET A 1 -45.68 7.35 33.43
C MET A 1 -44.24 7.54 32.89
N SER A 2 -43.25 7.95 33.69
CA SER A 2 -41.90 8.33 33.19
C SER A 2 -40.84 7.22 33.23
N ALA A 3 -40.96 6.22 34.12
CA ALA A 3 -39.91 5.20 34.32
C ALA A 3 -39.88 4.07 33.26
N SER A 4 -41.00 3.80 32.57
CA SER A 4 -41.07 2.71 31.58
C SER A 4 -40.47 3.08 30.21
N LYS A 5 -40.42 4.38 29.88
CA LYS A 5 -39.83 4.86 28.62
C LYS A 5 -38.29 4.87 28.67
N SER A 6 -37.67 5.12 29.83
CA SER A 6 -36.20 5.11 29.96
C SER A 6 -35.64 3.68 29.87
N ARG A 7 -36.28 2.71 30.53
CA ARG A 7 -35.87 1.28 30.48
C ARG A 7 -35.95 0.69 29.07
N ASN A 8 -36.81 1.21 28.20
CA ASN A 8 -36.95 0.71 26.84
C ASN A 8 -35.85 1.26 25.91
N LYS A 9 -35.46 2.54 26.08
CA LYS A 9 -34.35 3.15 25.33
C LYS A 9 -33.01 2.51 25.66
N GLU A 10 -32.78 2.18 26.93
CA GLU A 10 -31.55 1.53 27.39
C GLU A 10 -31.38 0.10 26.85
N LYS A 11 -32.49 -0.65 26.72
CA LYS A 11 -32.49 -1.98 26.09
C LYS A 11 -32.21 -1.94 24.59
N ILE A 12 -32.68 -0.91 23.88
CA ILE A 12 -32.45 -0.74 22.44
C ILE A 12 -30.98 -0.38 22.19
N ALA A 13 -30.43 0.59 22.92
CA ALA A 13 -29.02 0.98 22.80
C ALA A 13 -28.05 -0.19 23.10
N LYS A 14 -28.38 -1.03 24.09
CA LYS A 14 -27.59 -2.22 24.42
C LYS A 14 -27.59 -3.24 23.27
N ARG A 15 -28.75 -3.49 22.64
CA ARG A 15 -28.88 -4.41 21.49
C ARG A 15 -28.15 -3.90 20.24
N GLU A 16 -28.17 -2.60 20.00
CA GLU A 16 -27.43 -2.00 18.88
C GLU A 16 -25.92 -2.07 19.08
N ASN A 17 -25.42 -1.83 20.31
CA ASN A 17 -24.01 -1.99 20.62
C ASN A 17 -23.54 -3.44 20.57
N GLU A 18 -24.36 -4.39 21.03
CA GLU A 18 -24.07 -5.83 20.91
C GLU A 18 -24.04 -6.27 19.44
N SER A 19 -24.96 -5.75 18.61
CA SER A 19 -25.01 -6.05 17.17
C SER A 19 -23.79 -5.49 16.41
N LYS A 20 -23.38 -4.25 16.74
CA LYS A 20 -22.14 -3.65 16.21
C LYS A 20 -20.91 -4.41 16.65
N ALA A 21 -20.82 -4.79 17.93
CA ALA A 21 -19.70 -5.58 18.45
C ALA A 21 -19.61 -6.97 17.81
N VAL A 22 -20.75 -7.61 17.51
CA VAL A 22 -20.79 -8.89 16.78
C VAL A 22 -20.37 -8.73 15.32
N GLN A 23 -20.76 -7.64 14.64
CA GLN A 23 -20.29 -7.35 13.29
C GLN A 23 -18.79 -7.06 13.25
N ILE A 24 -18.26 -6.26 14.19
CA ILE A 24 -16.82 -5.98 14.31
C ILE A 24 -16.06 -7.28 14.58
N LYS A 25 -16.55 -8.13 15.49
CA LYS A 25 -15.94 -9.45 15.76
C LYS A 25 -16.02 -10.40 14.56
N LYS A 26 -17.07 -10.34 13.74
CA LYS A 26 -17.14 -11.12 12.48
C LYS A 26 -16.13 -10.63 11.45
N SER A 27 -15.97 -9.31 11.27
CA SER A 27 -14.93 -8.72 10.42
C SER A 27 -13.53 -9.08 10.90
N GLN A 28 -13.29 -9.02 12.22
CA GLN A 28 -12.01 -9.40 12.83
C GLN A 28 -11.74 -10.91 12.75
N LYS A 29 -12.77 -11.76 12.86
CA LYS A 29 -12.65 -13.22 12.72
C LYS A 29 -12.49 -13.67 11.26
N MET A 30 -13.02 -12.92 10.31
CA MET A 30 -12.72 -13.10 8.88
C MET A 30 -11.26 -12.76 8.53
N SER A 31 -10.62 -11.88 9.31
CA SER A 31 -9.21 -11.53 9.16
C SER A 31 -8.24 -12.59 9.67
N GLN A 32 -8.72 -13.71 10.23
CA GLN A 32 -7.91 -14.91 10.51
C GLN A 32 -8.06 -15.97 9.41
N THR A 33 -8.19 -15.53 8.16
CA THR A 33 -7.98 -16.42 7.01
C THR A 33 -6.52 -16.83 7.02
N ILE A 34 -6.25 -18.13 7.05
CA ILE A 34 -4.88 -18.68 6.95
C ILE A 34 -4.30 -18.17 5.64
N ARG A 35 -3.46 -17.14 5.71
CA ARG A 35 -2.75 -16.64 4.54
C ARG A 35 -1.77 -17.72 4.10
N LYS A 36 -1.68 -17.93 2.80
CA LYS A 36 -0.64 -18.79 2.23
C LYS A 36 0.72 -18.13 2.50
N LYS A 37 1.78 -18.93 2.65
CA LYS A 37 3.10 -18.43 3.08
C LYS A 37 3.71 -17.42 2.11
N SER A 38 3.69 -17.70 0.80
CA SER A 38 4.33 -16.83 -0.19
C SER A 38 3.80 -17.05 -1.59
N VAL A 39 3.93 -16.02 -2.44
CA VAL A 39 3.70 -16.08 -3.89
C VAL A 39 4.73 -15.28 -4.64
N THR A 40 5.02 -15.69 -5.87
CA THR A 40 5.81 -14.92 -6.84
C THR A 40 4.91 -14.45 -7.98
N ILE A 41 4.94 -13.16 -8.26
CA ILE A 41 4.28 -12.52 -9.40
C ILE A 41 5.34 -12.27 -10.46
N LYS A 42 5.17 -12.80 -11.67
CA LYS A 42 6.03 -12.45 -12.80
C LYS A 42 5.55 -11.14 -13.40
N ALA A 43 6.35 -10.08 -13.27
CA ALA A 43 5.95 -8.76 -13.74
C ALA A 43 5.65 -8.76 -15.25
N LYS A 44 6.41 -9.54 -16.02
CA LYS A 44 6.26 -9.68 -17.47
C LYS A 44 4.87 -10.16 -17.93
N ASP A 45 4.14 -10.87 -17.07
CA ASP A 45 2.79 -11.35 -17.39
C ASP A 45 1.76 -10.20 -17.41
N PHE A 46 2.09 -9.04 -16.82
CA PHE A 46 1.18 -7.91 -16.66
C PHE A 46 1.67 -6.65 -17.36
N ILE A 47 2.99 -6.50 -17.50
CA ILE A 47 3.60 -5.29 -18.05
C ILE A 47 4.71 -5.61 -19.05
N SER A 48 4.87 -4.73 -20.03
CA SER A 48 5.97 -4.81 -21.00
C SER A 48 7.19 -4.01 -20.58
N MET A 49 7.00 -2.96 -19.77
CA MET A 49 8.01 -1.99 -19.34
C MET A 49 7.69 -1.52 -17.91
N CYS A 50 8.68 -0.97 -17.19
CA CYS A 50 8.48 -0.36 -15.87
C CYS A 50 8.60 1.17 -15.99
N PHE A 51 7.72 1.79 -16.78
CA PHE A 51 7.82 3.21 -17.15
C PHE A 51 6.51 3.98 -16.95
N ALA A 52 5.39 3.49 -17.48
CA ALA A 52 4.15 4.27 -17.53
C ALA A 52 3.25 4.05 -16.30
N ASP A 53 2.32 4.99 -16.07
CA ASP A 53 1.26 4.86 -15.05
C ASP A 53 0.50 3.55 -15.19
N SER A 54 0.16 3.17 -16.42
CA SER A 54 -0.58 1.93 -16.68
C SER A 54 0.19 0.69 -16.26
N ASP A 55 1.51 0.70 -16.44
CA ASP A 55 2.36 -0.42 -16.01
C ASP A 55 2.36 -0.50 -14.47
N ALA A 56 2.54 0.65 -13.82
CA ALA A 56 2.57 0.73 -12.37
C ALA A 56 1.23 0.29 -11.75
N ASP A 57 0.12 0.76 -12.30
CA ASP A 57 -1.23 0.44 -11.82
C ASP A 57 -1.59 -1.04 -12.04
N ALA A 58 -1.14 -1.65 -13.14
CA ALA A 58 -1.31 -3.08 -13.39
C ALA A 58 -0.59 -3.94 -12.33
N ILE A 59 0.69 -3.67 -12.09
CA ILE A 59 1.47 -4.38 -11.06
C ILE A 59 0.92 -4.11 -9.65
N LYS A 60 0.55 -2.86 -9.35
CA LYS A 60 -0.05 -2.48 -8.07
C LYS A 60 -1.32 -3.29 -7.78
N THR A 61 -2.16 -3.48 -8.79
CA THR A 61 -3.39 -4.27 -8.66
C THR A 61 -3.10 -5.72 -8.25
N GLU A 62 -2.13 -6.35 -8.90
CA GLU A 62 -1.77 -7.75 -8.61
C GLU A 62 -1.07 -7.92 -7.27
N ILE A 63 -0.21 -6.98 -6.87
CA ILE A 63 0.39 -6.98 -5.53
C ILE A 63 -0.70 -6.90 -4.46
N ASN A 64 -1.71 -6.02 -4.63
CA ASN A 64 -2.81 -5.89 -3.67
C ASN A 64 -3.60 -7.19 -3.55
N ARG A 65 -3.99 -7.77 -4.69
CA ARG A 65 -4.69 -9.06 -4.73
C ARG A 65 -3.88 -10.15 -4.03
N ALA A 66 -2.56 -10.19 -4.25
CA ALA A 66 -1.68 -11.15 -3.61
C ALA A 66 -1.56 -10.93 -2.09
N LEU A 67 -1.49 -9.69 -1.61
CA LEU A 67 -1.37 -9.39 -0.18
C LEU A 67 -2.62 -9.74 0.64
N ASP A 68 -3.78 -9.88 0.00
CA ASP A 68 -5.00 -10.36 0.66
C ASP A 68 -4.89 -11.86 1.01
N GLU A 69 -4.25 -12.63 0.14
CA GLU A 69 -4.15 -14.10 0.25
C GLU A 69 -2.83 -14.60 0.84
N TYR A 70 -1.75 -13.83 0.71
CA TYR A 70 -0.39 -14.26 0.98
C TYR A 70 0.31 -13.37 2.03
N GLU A 71 1.13 -14.00 2.87
CA GLU A 71 1.98 -13.28 3.83
C GLU A 71 3.09 -12.52 3.10
N ARG A 72 3.75 -13.20 2.16
CA ARG A 72 4.86 -12.67 1.37
C ARG A 72 4.54 -12.65 -0.13
N VAL A 73 4.90 -11.56 -0.79
CA VAL A 73 4.76 -11.35 -2.24
C VAL A 73 6.11 -10.95 -2.81
N THR A 74 6.64 -11.76 -3.72
CA THR A 74 7.84 -11.47 -4.49
C THR A 74 7.45 -11.09 -5.91
N ILE A 75 8.00 -10.00 -6.43
CA ILE A 75 7.80 -9.55 -7.81
C ILE A 75 9.08 -9.87 -8.58
N ASP A 76 8.95 -10.74 -9.57
CA ASP A 76 10.02 -11.16 -10.46
C ASP A 76 10.05 -10.26 -11.70
N PHE A 77 11.13 -9.49 -11.85
CA PHE A 77 11.36 -8.57 -12.96
C PHE A 77 12.21 -9.15 -14.10
N SER A 78 12.38 -10.47 -14.12
CA SER A 78 12.99 -11.16 -15.26
C SER A 78 12.32 -10.73 -16.57
N GLU A 79 13.12 -10.58 -17.63
CA GLU A 79 12.66 -10.25 -19.00
C GLU A 79 12.13 -8.81 -19.19
N LEU A 80 12.35 -7.94 -18.20
CA LEU A 80 12.11 -6.50 -18.30
C LEU A 80 13.44 -5.73 -18.35
N GLY A 81 13.51 -4.70 -19.19
CA GLY A 81 14.75 -3.95 -19.46
C GLY A 81 14.71 -2.46 -19.16
N HIS A 82 13.52 -1.89 -18.93
CA HIS A 82 13.34 -0.46 -18.72
C HIS A 82 12.70 -0.22 -17.36
N PHE A 83 13.35 0.60 -16.54
CA PHE A 83 12.96 0.87 -15.16
C PHE A 83 13.09 2.36 -14.86
N THR A 84 12.09 2.89 -14.16
CA THR A 84 12.10 4.27 -13.68
C THR A 84 11.79 4.33 -12.20
N THR A 85 12.36 5.31 -11.51
CA THR A 85 12.00 5.62 -10.11
C THR A 85 10.52 5.96 -10.00
N TYR A 86 9.96 6.66 -11.00
CA TYR A 86 8.54 6.98 -11.05
C TYR A 86 7.64 5.74 -10.99
N PHE A 87 7.91 4.74 -11.84
CA PHE A 87 7.18 3.48 -11.83
C PHE A 87 7.23 2.82 -10.44
N PHE A 88 8.42 2.73 -9.84
CA PHE A 88 8.56 2.08 -8.54
C PHE A 88 7.84 2.84 -7.43
N ASN A 89 7.90 4.17 -7.43
CA ASN A 89 7.15 4.99 -6.47
C ASN A 89 5.65 4.63 -6.51
N ARG A 90 5.06 4.68 -7.72
CA ARG A 90 3.63 4.45 -7.89
C ARG A 90 3.22 3.00 -7.65
N ALA A 91 4.01 2.04 -8.13
CA ALA A 91 3.68 0.62 -8.07
C ALA A 91 3.85 0.04 -6.66
N PHE A 92 4.83 0.53 -5.89
CA PHE A 92 5.26 -0.07 -4.63
C PHE A 92 5.06 0.83 -3.43
N THR A 93 5.58 2.06 -3.50
CA THR A 93 5.85 2.85 -2.30
C THR A 93 4.65 3.61 -1.75
N ASP A 94 3.61 3.85 -2.56
CA ASP A 94 2.32 4.38 -2.09
C ASP A 94 1.74 3.58 -0.90
N ARG A 95 2.14 2.30 -0.76
CA ARG A 95 1.68 1.44 0.35
C ARG A 95 2.24 1.83 1.71
N LEU A 96 3.36 2.55 1.76
CA LEU A 96 3.95 3.00 3.02
C LEU A 96 3.05 4.02 3.76
N GLU A 97 2.03 4.57 3.10
CA GLU A 97 0.97 5.33 3.76
C GLU A 97 0.07 4.43 4.65
N GLN A 98 -0.12 3.18 4.26
CA GLN A 98 -1.09 2.25 4.88
C GLN A 98 -0.42 1.14 5.69
N MET A 99 0.89 0.96 5.51
CA MET A 99 1.68 -0.13 6.05
C MET A 99 3.00 0.41 6.61
N PRO A 100 3.36 0.13 7.88
CA PRO A 100 4.66 0.47 8.43
C PRO A 100 5.80 -0.15 7.61
N VAL A 101 6.96 0.52 7.60
CA VAL A 101 8.15 0.09 6.83
C VAL A 101 8.54 -1.35 7.18
N GLU A 102 8.46 -1.75 8.44
CA GLU A 102 8.83 -3.09 8.89
C GLU A 102 7.88 -4.16 8.33
N GLU A 103 6.59 -3.85 8.20
CA GLU A 103 5.64 -4.76 7.57
C GLU A 103 5.87 -4.81 6.06
N TYR A 104 6.16 -3.67 5.42
CA TYR A 104 6.48 -3.61 4.00
C TYR A 104 7.68 -4.52 3.67
N ASP A 105 8.78 -4.35 4.41
CA ASP A 105 10.03 -5.11 4.22
C ASP A 105 9.85 -6.61 4.49
N ALA A 106 8.95 -6.98 5.39
CA ALA A 106 8.65 -8.38 5.69
C ALA A 106 7.79 -9.05 4.60
N ARG A 107 7.05 -8.26 3.81
CA ARG A 107 5.98 -8.77 2.95
C ARG A 107 6.20 -8.57 1.46
N ILE A 108 6.94 -7.55 1.02
CA ILE A 108 7.08 -7.21 -0.40
C ILE A 108 8.55 -7.26 -0.81
N PHE A 109 8.84 -8.02 -1.86
CA PHE A 109 10.19 -8.26 -2.35
C PHE A 109 10.26 -8.03 -3.87
N ALA A 110 11.33 -7.41 -4.35
CA ALA A 110 11.63 -7.30 -5.77
C ALA A 110 12.86 -8.15 -6.11
N GLU A 111 12.75 -9.01 -7.11
CA GLU A 111 13.82 -9.91 -7.55
C GLU A 111 14.11 -9.77 -9.05
N ASN A 112 15.31 -10.22 -9.45
CA ASN A 112 15.79 -10.22 -10.84
C ASN A 112 15.80 -8.83 -11.50
N LEU A 113 15.97 -7.78 -10.70
CA LEU A 113 16.26 -6.45 -11.20
C LEU A 113 17.71 -6.37 -11.69
N PRO A 114 17.97 -5.87 -12.91
CA PRO A 114 19.33 -5.48 -13.28
C PRO A 114 19.79 -4.27 -12.45
N GLN A 115 21.09 -3.98 -12.43
CA GLN A 115 21.66 -2.91 -11.60
C GLN A 115 20.92 -1.57 -11.72
N ALA A 116 20.59 -1.14 -12.96
CA ALA A 116 19.85 0.09 -13.19
C ALA A 116 18.44 0.06 -12.57
N GLY A 117 17.76 -1.10 -12.63
CA GLY A 117 16.46 -1.31 -12.00
C GLY A 117 16.57 -1.31 -10.48
N MET A 118 17.61 -1.93 -9.92
CA MET A 118 17.87 -1.93 -8.49
C MET A 118 18.08 -0.51 -7.96
N SER A 119 18.94 0.29 -8.61
CA SER A 119 19.18 1.68 -8.19
C SER A 119 17.93 2.54 -8.28
N ALA A 120 17.09 2.34 -9.30
CA ALA A 120 15.81 3.05 -9.42
C ALA A 120 14.81 2.64 -8.32
N TYR A 121 14.76 1.34 -7.97
CA TYR A 121 13.93 0.82 -6.89
C TYR A 121 14.39 1.31 -5.52
N GLU A 122 15.69 1.25 -5.23
CA GLU A 122 16.28 1.74 -3.98
C GLU A 122 16.02 3.23 -3.78
N LEU A 123 16.21 4.04 -4.83
CA LEU A 123 15.94 5.48 -4.77
C LEU A 123 14.45 5.76 -4.48
N ALA A 124 13.55 5.04 -5.15
CA ALA A 124 12.10 5.15 -4.91
C ALA A 124 11.76 4.81 -3.46
N TYR A 125 12.25 3.67 -2.98
CA TYR A 125 12.01 3.19 -1.64
C TYR A 125 12.58 4.14 -0.57
N MET A 126 13.83 4.58 -0.70
CA MET A 126 14.45 5.53 0.24
C MET A 126 13.68 6.84 0.33
N ASN A 127 13.30 7.42 -0.81
CA ASN A 127 12.51 8.65 -0.85
C ASN A 127 11.17 8.48 -0.14
N ALA A 128 10.52 7.33 -0.32
CA ALA A 128 9.25 7.07 0.32
C ALA A 128 9.38 6.84 1.82
N VAL A 129 10.37 6.07 2.28
CA VAL A 129 10.67 5.90 3.71
C VAL A 129 10.94 7.25 4.37
N GLU A 130 11.76 8.09 3.75
CA GLU A 130 12.02 9.43 4.25
C GLU A 130 10.73 10.25 4.31
N TYR A 131 9.98 10.34 3.22
CA TYR A 131 8.72 11.09 3.15
C TYR A 131 7.71 10.65 4.22
N PHE A 132 7.50 9.35 4.39
CA PHE A 132 6.53 8.83 5.37
C PHE A 132 7.04 8.86 6.81
N SER A 133 8.35 9.01 7.03
CA SER A 133 8.92 9.27 8.37
C SER A 133 8.70 10.71 8.85
N LEU A 134 8.44 11.65 7.93
CA LEU A 134 8.19 13.05 8.27
C LEU A 134 6.83 13.21 8.97
N PRO A 135 6.72 14.15 9.92
CA PRO A 135 5.42 14.58 10.42
C PRO A 135 4.61 15.29 9.32
N PRO A 136 3.28 15.46 9.47
CA PRO A 136 2.43 16.06 8.45
C PRO A 136 2.97 17.40 7.90
N GLU A 137 3.42 18.30 8.77
CA GLU A 137 4.00 19.59 8.39
C GLU A 137 5.30 19.44 7.56
N GLY A 138 6.09 18.40 7.83
CA GLY A 138 7.29 18.06 7.07
C GLY A 138 6.94 17.58 5.67
N ARG A 139 5.90 16.74 5.53
CA ARG A 139 5.39 16.29 4.23
C ARG A 139 4.84 17.43 3.39
N GLU A 140 4.10 18.35 4.00
CA GLU A 140 3.64 19.55 3.31
C GLU A 140 4.80 20.42 2.80
N ALA A 141 5.84 20.60 3.61
CA ALA A 141 7.03 21.34 3.22
C ALA A 141 7.78 20.66 2.06
N TRP A 142 7.88 19.33 2.10
CA TRP A 142 8.44 18.53 1.02
C TRP A 142 7.65 18.71 -0.28
N ASN A 143 6.31 18.59 -0.23
CA ASN A 143 5.45 18.73 -1.40
C ASN A 143 5.58 20.13 -2.02
N ARG A 144 5.58 21.19 -1.21
CA ARG A 144 5.81 22.56 -1.69
C ARG A 144 7.18 22.72 -2.35
N ALA A 145 8.22 22.07 -1.83
CA ALA A 145 9.55 22.10 -2.43
C ALA A 145 9.55 21.40 -3.81
N CYS A 146 8.87 20.25 -3.93
CA CYS A 146 8.71 19.55 -5.20
C CYS A 146 7.90 20.38 -6.22
N GLU A 147 6.80 21.02 -5.80
CA GLU A 147 5.99 21.89 -6.66
C GLU A 147 6.83 23.04 -7.23
N LYS A 148 7.62 23.71 -6.38
CA LYS A 148 8.50 24.79 -6.81
C LYS A 148 9.53 24.33 -7.86
N VAL A 149 10.14 23.16 -7.66
CA VAL A 149 11.07 22.58 -8.64
C VAL A 149 10.36 22.31 -9.97
N ASN A 150 9.14 21.77 -9.93
CA ASN A 150 8.39 21.48 -11.13
C ASN A 150 8.00 22.75 -11.90
N GLU A 151 7.63 23.84 -11.21
CA GLU A 151 7.41 25.16 -11.80
C GLU A 151 8.69 25.72 -12.45
N GLU A 152 9.83 25.65 -11.76
CA GLU A 152 11.12 26.13 -12.28
C GLU A 152 11.59 25.33 -13.52
N MET A 153 11.24 24.04 -13.59
CA MET A 153 11.58 23.14 -14.69
C MET A 153 10.56 23.17 -15.84
N GLY A 154 9.45 23.90 -15.69
CA GLY A 154 8.39 24.02 -16.70
C GLY A 154 7.64 22.72 -16.97
N TRP A 155 7.52 21.85 -15.96
CA TRP A 155 6.80 20.58 -16.06
C TRP A 155 5.30 20.70 -15.73
N ILE A 156 4.88 21.88 -15.28
CA ILE A 156 3.50 22.33 -15.01
C ILE A 156 3.38 23.82 -15.36
#